data_AF-A0A022XKX7-F1
#
_entry.id   AF-A0A022XKX7-F1
#
_cell.length_a   1.000
_cell.length_b   1.000
_cell.length_c   1.000
_cell.angle_alpha   90.00
_cell.angle_beta   90.00
_cell.angle_gamma   90.00
#
_symmetry.space_group_name_H-M   'P 1'
#
loop_
_entity.id
_entity.type
_entity.pdbx_description
1 polymer ?
#
loop_
_entity_poly.entity_id
_entity_poly.type
_entity_poly.pdbx_seq_one_letter_code
_entity_poly.pdbx_strand_id
1 'polypeptide(L)'
;MRTPNDFNRKDLFTQHLRRMHAPWLTLPSPHEPTKGEREAFDKQLDEVRARCWVQQRQAPQRSQCNYCSHEFVGPHSWEDRMEHVGKHCEVMDTEEREDVALREWAIEEGVILPYGPGKWLLASILNGSGKKSCGYSS
;
A
#
# COMPACT_ATOMS: atom_id res chain seq x y z
N MET A 1 -5.75 -4.91 -10.26
CA MET A 1 -5.39 -4.08 -11.43
C MET A 1 -5.20 -2.66 -10.94
N ARG A 2 -4.09 -1.97 -11.24
CA ARG A 2 -4.07 -0.50 -11.06
C ARG A 2 -4.96 0.08 -12.16
N THR A 3 -6.13 0.58 -11.77
CA THR A 3 -7.00 1.29 -12.69
C THR A 3 -6.30 2.56 -13.16
N PRO A 4 -6.58 3.05 -14.38
CA PRO A 4 -6.17 4.40 -14.76
C PRO A 4 -6.62 5.38 -13.66
N ASN A 5 -5.71 6.28 -13.25
CA ASN A 5 -5.90 7.22 -12.14
C ASN A 5 -5.87 6.63 -10.71
N ASP A 6 -5.33 5.42 -10.52
CA ASP A 6 -4.95 4.93 -9.20
C ASP A 6 -3.54 5.39 -8.81
N PHE A 7 -3.43 6.13 -7.70
CA PHE A 7 -2.18 6.72 -7.23
C PHE A 7 -1.90 6.29 -5.78
N ASN A 8 -0.78 5.62 -5.57
CA ASN A 8 -0.33 5.20 -4.23
C ASN A 8 0.41 6.30 -3.45
N ARG A 9 0.59 7.50 -4.04
CA ARG A 9 1.25 8.64 -3.40
C ARG A 9 0.50 9.95 -3.71
N LYS A 10 0.32 10.76 -2.65
CA LYS A 10 -0.39 12.06 -2.69
C LYS A 10 0.19 13.05 -3.70
N ASP A 11 1.51 13.12 -3.81
CA ASP A 11 2.21 14.04 -4.70
C ASP A 11 1.98 13.69 -6.18
N LEU A 12 1.98 12.41 -6.53
CA LEU A 12 1.69 11.95 -7.90
C LEU A 12 0.24 12.26 -8.28
N PHE A 13 -0.72 12.00 -7.39
CA PHE A 13 -2.13 12.38 -7.60
C PHE A 13 -2.28 13.89 -7.79
N THR A 14 -1.62 14.68 -6.93
CA THR A 14 -1.62 16.14 -7.02
C THR A 14 -1.05 16.63 -8.35
N GLN A 15 0.06 16.05 -8.79
CA GLN A 15 0.69 16.42 -10.05
C GLN A 15 -0.23 16.11 -11.23
N HIS A 16 -0.94 14.97 -11.20
CA HIS A 16 -1.96 14.65 -12.19
C HIS A 16 -3.05 15.71 -12.25
N LEU A 17 -3.61 16.12 -11.10
CA LEU A 17 -4.63 17.17 -11.04
C LEU A 17 -4.13 18.50 -11.62
N ARG A 18 -2.90 18.90 -11.29
CA ARG A 18 -2.29 20.13 -11.85
C ARG A 18 -2.04 20.08 -13.35
N ARG A 19 -1.71 18.91 -13.91
CA ARG A 19 -1.37 18.78 -15.33
C ARG A 19 -2.57 18.56 -16.23
N MET A 20 -3.62 17.94 -15.71
CA MET A 20 -4.76 17.48 -16.53
C MET A 20 -6.06 18.21 -16.19
N HIS A 21 -6.18 18.78 -14.99
CA HIS A 21 -7.44 19.34 -14.48
C HIS A 21 -7.33 20.82 -14.09
N ALA A 22 -6.23 21.49 -14.44
CA ALA A 22 -6.10 22.89 -14.13
C ALA A 22 -7.05 23.76 -14.99
N PRO A 23 -7.79 24.71 -14.39
CA PRO A 23 -8.86 25.44 -15.10
C PRO A 23 -8.41 26.19 -16.35
N TRP A 24 -7.17 26.70 -16.33
CA TRP A 24 -6.59 27.45 -17.45
C TRP A 24 -6.24 26.57 -18.66
N LEU A 25 -6.25 25.24 -18.52
CA LEU A 25 -6.05 24.32 -19.64
C LEU A 25 -7.30 24.18 -20.52
N THR A 26 -8.48 24.45 -19.96
CA THR A 26 -9.77 24.33 -20.65
C THR A 26 -10.30 25.67 -21.17
N LEU A 27 -9.56 26.77 -20.95
CA LEU A 27 -9.97 28.09 -21.43
C LEU A 27 -9.79 28.20 -22.95
N PRO A 28 -10.68 28.93 -23.66
CA PRO A 28 -10.57 29.14 -25.11
C PRO A 28 -9.25 29.79 -25.55
N SER A 29 -8.63 30.59 -24.67
CA SER A 29 -7.31 31.18 -24.85
C SER A 29 -6.43 30.75 -23.67
N PRO A 30 -5.52 29.78 -23.87
CA PRO A 30 -4.60 29.36 -22.83
C PRO A 30 -3.68 30.51 -22.42
N HIS A 31 -3.59 30.77 -21.12
CA HIS A 31 -2.72 31.77 -20.53
C HIS A 31 -1.90 31.16 -19.39
N GLU A 32 -0.73 31.73 -19.11
CA GLU A 32 0.07 31.32 -17.97
C GLU A 32 -0.61 31.80 -16.67
N PRO A 33 -1.08 30.91 -15.79
CA PRO A 33 -1.85 31.32 -14.62
C PRO A 33 -1.03 32.25 -13.71
N THR A 34 -1.71 33.21 -13.10
CA THR A 34 -1.13 34.05 -12.05
C THR A 34 -0.82 33.22 -10.80
N LYS A 35 -0.02 33.78 -9.89
CA LYS A 35 0.26 33.13 -8.61
C LYS A 35 -1.02 32.88 -7.80
N GLY A 36 -1.94 33.85 -7.77
CA GLY A 36 -3.20 33.74 -7.04
C GLY A 36 -4.13 32.65 -7.60
N GLU A 37 -4.20 32.50 -8.92
CA GLU A 37 -5.00 31.43 -9.54
C GLU A 37 -4.43 30.03 -9.21
N ARG A 38 -3.10 29.88 -9.20
CA ARG A 38 -2.45 28.63 -8.81
C ARG A 38 -2.74 28.27 -7.35
N GLU A 39 -2.64 29.24 -6.45
CA GLU A 39 -2.92 29.03 -5.02
C GLU A 39 -4.39 28.70 -4.77
N ALA A 40 -5.32 29.40 -5.44
CA ALA A 40 -6.75 29.12 -5.36
C ALA A 40 -7.09 27.71 -5.84
N PHE A 41 -6.49 27.27 -6.96
CA PHE A 41 -6.65 25.91 -7.46
C PHE A 41 -6.06 24.88 -6.50
N ASP A 42 -4.85 25.09 -6.00
CA ASP A 42 -4.20 24.18 -5.06
C ASP A 42 -5.02 23.98 -3.77
N LYS A 43 -5.69 25.03 -3.28
CA LYS A 43 -6.59 24.94 -2.13
C LYS A 43 -7.79 24.03 -2.40
N GLN A 44 -8.36 24.07 -3.61
CA GLN A 44 -9.45 23.17 -4.00
C GLN A 44 -8.99 21.70 -4.10
N LEU A 45 -7.71 21.46 -4.40
CA LEU A 45 -7.16 20.10 -4.46
C LEU A 45 -7.20 19.39 -3.11
N ASP A 46 -7.18 20.09 -1.98
CA ASP A 46 -7.28 19.47 -0.65
C ASP A 46 -8.62 18.77 -0.45
N GLU A 47 -9.71 19.36 -0.91
CA GLU A 47 -11.04 18.74 -0.87
C GLU A 47 -11.13 17.52 -1.80
N VAL A 48 -10.54 17.61 -2.99
CA VAL A 48 -10.48 16.50 -3.94
C VAL A 48 -9.66 15.34 -3.37
N ARG A 49 -8.51 15.64 -2.76
CA ARG A 49 -7.66 14.64 -2.09
C ARG A 49 -8.41 13.94 -0.97
N ALA A 50 -9.10 14.69 -0.10
CA ALA A 50 -9.86 14.12 0.99
C ALA A 50 -10.97 13.19 0.49
N ARG A 51 -11.71 13.62 -0.53
CA ARG A 51 -12.80 12.82 -1.13
C ARG A 51 -12.30 11.56 -1.85
N CYS A 52 -11.13 11.62 -2.47
CA CYS A 52 -10.56 10.50 -3.24
C CYS A 52 -9.61 9.63 -2.41
N TRP A 53 -9.34 9.97 -1.15
CA TRP A 53 -8.51 9.17 -0.28
C TRP A 53 -9.21 7.87 0.10
N VAL A 54 -8.64 6.75 -0.31
CA VAL A 54 -9.07 5.42 0.13
C VAL A 54 -8.02 4.90 1.09
N GLN A 55 -8.37 4.88 2.37
CA GLN A 55 -7.53 4.23 3.38
C GLN A 55 -7.37 2.76 3.02
N GLN A 56 -6.13 2.32 2.87
CA GLN A 56 -5.80 0.90 2.71
C GLN A 56 -5.79 0.22 4.09
N ARG A 57 -5.49 -1.07 4.09
CA ARG A 57 -5.38 -1.90 5.31
C ARG A 57 -4.51 -1.23 6.36
N GLN A 58 -4.92 -1.34 7.62
CA GLN A 58 -4.08 -0.98 8.75
C GLN A 58 -3.13 -2.14 9.07
N ALA A 59 -1.94 -1.82 9.59
CA ALA A 59 -0.99 -2.82 10.03
C ALA A 59 -1.55 -3.64 11.22
N PRO A 60 -1.14 -4.91 11.36
CA PRO A 60 -1.59 -5.75 12.47
C PRO A 60 -1.15 -5.17 13.82
N GLN A 61 -2.08 -5.16 14.77
CA GLN A 61 -1.83 -4.69 16.14
C GLN A 61 -1.26 -5.78 17.06
N ARG A 62 -1.16 -7.01 16.56
CA ARG A 62 -0.55 -8.15 17.25
C ARG A 62 0.19 -9.01 16.23
N SER A 63 1.41 -9.38 16.56
CA SER A 63 2.24 -10.26 15.73
C SER A 63 3.36 -10.89 16.57
N GLN A 64 4.03 -11.89 16.02
CA GLN A 64 5.16 -12.58 16.63
C GLN A 64 6.33 -12.65 15.63
N CYS A 65 7.56 -12.57 16.15
CA CYS A 65 8.75 -12.80 15.35
C CYS A 65 8.82 -14.25 14.88
N ASN A 66 8.98 -14.45 13.58
CA ASN A 66 9.11 -15.76 12.95
C ASN A 66 10.40 -16.50 13.41
N TYR A 67 11.39 -15.80 13.95
CA TYR A 67 12.69 -16.38 14.30
C TYR A 67 12.85 -16.66 15.80
N CYS A 68 12.50 -15.72 16.68
CA CYS A 68 12.82 -15.80 18.12
C CYS A 68 11.60 -15.77 19.07
N SER A 69 10.37 -15.89 18.54
CA SER A 69 9.12 -15.93 19.32
C SER A 69 8.79 -14.65 20.12
N HIS A 70 9.53 -13.56 19.94
CA HIS A 70 9.21 -12.25 20.52
C HIS A 70 7.83 -11.77 20.04
N GLU A 71 6.95 -11.37 20.96
CA GLU A 71 5.61 -10.86 20.64
C GLU A 71 5.58 -9.33 20.57
N PHE A 72 4.77 -8.81 19.67
CA PHE A 72 4.56 -7.38 19.46
C PHE A 72 3.07 -7.08 19.57
N VAL A 73 2.69 -6.13 20.42
CA VAL A 73 1.28 -5.79 20.69
C VAL A 73 1.12 -4.28 20.83
N GLY A 74 0.08 -3.74 20.21
CA GLY A 74 -0.37 -2.36 20.38
C GLY A 74 0.00 -1.42 19.23
N PRO A 75 -0.22 -0.10 19.41
CA PRO A 75 0.12 0.88 18.40
C PRO A 75 1.62 0.83 18.08
N HIS A 76 1.97 0.96 16.79
CA HIS A 76 3.36 0.90 16.29
C HIS A 76 4.06 -0.47 16.42
N SER A 77 3.37 -1.51 16.90
CA SER A 77 3.95 -2.83 17.09
C SER A 77 4.46 -3.46 15.78
N TRP A 78 3.88 -3.05 14.65
CA TRP A 78 4.29 -3.54 13.34
C TRP A 78 5.64 -2.98 12.92
N GLU A 79 5.87 -1.69 13.14
CA GLU A 79 7.14 -1.02 12.88
C GLU A 79 8.26 -1.63 13.73
N ASP A 80 8.01 -1.82 15.02
CA ASP A 80 8.93 -2.50 15.94
C ASP A 80 9.24 -3.93 15.47
N ARG A 81 8.22 -4.68 15.03
CA ARG A 81 8.40 -6.01 14.45
C ARG A 81 9.29 -5.97 13.22
N MET A 82 9.05 -5.06 12.28
CA MET A 82 9.82 -4.99 11.02
C MET A 82 11.29 -4.64 11.28
N GLU A 83 11.57 -3.74 12.24
CA GLU A 83 12.96 -3.45 12.65
C GLU A 83 13.62 -4.69 13.28
N HIS A 84 12.92 -5.36 14.19
CA HIS A 84 13.42 -6.55 14.87
C HIS A 84 13.69 -7.71 13.89
N VAL A 85 12.73 -8.01 13.02
CA VAL A 85 12.83 -9.06 12.00
C VAL A 85 13.96 -8.75 11.01
N GLY A 86 14.15 -7.47 10.66
CA GLY A 86 15.25 -7.05 9.79
C GLY A 86 16.63 -7.49 10.31
N LYS A 87 16.87 -7.39 11.62
CA LYS A 87 18.14 -7.83 12.26
C LYS A 87 18.35 -9.34 12.12
N HIS A 88 17.28 -10.14 12.13
CA HIS A 88 17.39 -11.59 11.88
C HIS A 88 17.69 -11.89 10.41
N CYS A 89 17.05 -11.18 9.48
CA CYS A 89 17.28 -11.35 8.04
C CYS A 89 18.73 -11.05 7.62
N GLU A 90 19.46 -10.21 8.36
CA GLU A 90 20.88 -9.93 8.11
C GLU A 90 21.80 -11.12 8.44
N VAL A 91 21.38 -12.02 9.33
CA VAL A 91 22.18 -13.17 9.79
C VAL A 91 21.88 -14.44 8.98
N MET A 92 20.74 -14.49 8.27
CA MET A 92 20.34 -15.50 7.26
C MET A 92 20.32 -16.99 7.67
N ASP A 93 20.48 -17.34 8.95
CA ASP A 93 20.63 -18.74 9.39
C ASP A 93 19.68 -19.15 10.52
N THR A 94 18.36 -18.93 10.34
CA THR A 94 17.38 -19.33 11.36
C THR A 94 16.11 -19.87 10.73
N GLU A 95 15.63 -21.01 11.23
CA GLU A 95 14.36 -21.59 10.80
C GLU A 95 13.20 -20.65 11.10
N GLU A 96 12.36 -20.42 10.09
CA GLU A 96 11.16 -19.59 10.19
C GLU A 96 9.99 -20.38 10.78
N ARG A 97 9.32 -19.77 11.76
CA ARG A 97 8.09 -20.27 12.36
C ARG A 97 6.89 -19.44 11.91
N GLU A 98 5.71 -20.05 11.92
CA GLU A 98 4.47 -19.36 11.56
C GLU A 98 4.06 -18.35 12.65
N ASP A 99 3.71 -17.13 12.21
CA ASP A 99 3.04 -16.14 13.05
C ASP A 99 1.52 -16.28 12.87
N VAL A 100 0.88 -16.95 13.82
CA VAL A 100 -0.56 -17.24 13.78
C VAL A 100 -1.39 -15.96 13.79
N ALA A 101 -0.98 -14.95 14.58
CA ALA A 101 -1.72 -13.69 14.68
C ALA A 101 -1.66 -12.89 13.38
N LEU A 102 -0.49 -12.87 12.73
CA LEU A 102 -0.33 -12.25 11.42
C LEU A 102 -1.13 -12.99 10.34
N ARG A 103 -1.20 -14.32 10.41
CA ARG A 103 -2.03 -15.12 9.49
C ARG A 103 -3.52 -14.79 9.65
N GLU A 104 -4.00 -14.75 10.88
CA GLU A 104 -5.41 -14.40 11.17
C GLU A 104 -5.75 -13.01 10.65
N TRP A 105 -4.91 -12.01 10.94
CA TRP A 105 -5.03 -10.68 10.36
C TRP A 105 -5.04 -10.70 8.83
N ALA A 106 -4.15 -11.48 8.21
CA ALA A 106 -4.07 -11.57 6.74
C ALA A 106 -5.32 -12.21 6.11
N ILE A 107 -6.01 -13.10 6.82
CA ILE A 107 -7.30 -13.67 6.40
C ILE A 107 -8.40 -12.61 6.55
N GLU A 108 -8.47 -11.95 7.71
CA GLU A 108 -9.48 -10.90 8.01
C GLU A 108 -9.40 -9.74 7.01
N GLU A 109 -8.20 -9.31 6.67
CA GLU A 109 -7.94 -8.23 5.70
C GLU A 109 -7.99 -8.68 4.23
N GLY A 110 -8.32 -9.96 3.99
CA GLY A 110 -8.41 -10.54 2.65
C GLY A 110 -7.11 -10.46 1.86
N VAL A 111 -5.96 -10.53 2.54
CA VAL A 111 -4.63 -10.65 1.90
C VAL A 111 -4.44 -12.08 1.39
N ILE A 112 -4.84 -13.05 2.20
CA ILE A 112 -4.85 -14.47 1.86
C ILE A 112 -6.25 -15.07 2.03
N LEU A 113 -6.54 -16.13 1.27
CA LEU A 113 -7.80 -16.87 1.34
C LEU A 113 -7.51 -18.36 1.53
N PRO A 114 -8.35 -19.09 2.29
CA PRO A 114 -8.21 -20.53 2.43
C PRO A 114 -8.46 -21.22 1.08
N TYR A 115 -7.58 -22.14 0.72
CA TYR A 115 -7.67 -22.94 -0.50
C TYR A 115 -7.74 -24.45 -0.23
N GLY A 116 -7.49 -24.85 1.01
CA GLY A 116 -7.61 -26.23 1.48
C GLY A 116 -7.12 -26.37 2.93
N PRO A 117 -7.11 -27.60 3.49
CA PRO A 117 -6.63 -27.84 4.85
C PRO A 117 -5.18 -27.37 4.99
N GLY A 118 -4.95 -26.39 5.87
CA GLY A 118 -3.62 -25.81 6.12
C GLY A 118 -2.98 -25.10 4.91
N LYS A 119 -3.78 -24.71 3.90
CA LYS A 119 -3.28 -24.06 2.69
C LYS A 119 -4.03 -22.76 2.42
N TRP A 120 -3.26 -21.72 2.14
CA TRP A 120 -3.75 -20.40 1.78
C TRP A 120 -3.16 -19.95 0.44
N LEU A 121 -3.92 -19.14 -0.28
CA LEU A 121 -3.46 -18.46 -1.49
C LEU A 121 -3.62 -16.96 -1.32
N LEU A 122 -2.75 -16.19 -1.97
CA LEU A 122 -2.91 -14.75 -2.06
C LEU A 122 -4.25 -14.45 -2.76
N ALA A 123 -5.04 -13.55 -2.17
CA ALA A 123 -6.32 -13.15 -2.75
C ALA A 123 -6.17 -12.61 -4.19
N SER A 124 -5.03 -11.97 -4.49
CA SER A 124 -4.70 -11.48 -5.83
C SER A 124 -4.57 -12.58 -6.90
N ILE A 125 -4.16 -13.79 -6.51
CA ILE A 125 -4.06 -14.94 -7.42
C ILE A 125 -5.46 -15.46 -7.74
N LEU A 126 -6.31 -15.58 -6.72
CA LEU A 126 -7.69 -16.09 -6.86
C LEU A 126 -8.62 -15.11 -7.58
N ASN A 127 -8.44 -13.81 -7.37
CA ASN A 127 -9.22 -12.74 -8.00
C ASN A 127 -8.83 -12.46 -9.47
N GLY A 128 -8.03 -13.33 -10.09
CA GLY A 128 -7.74 -13.27 -11.52
C GLY A 128 -6.88 -12.08 -11.94
N SER A 129 -5.60 -12.08 -11.55
CA SER A 129 -4.54 -11.48 -12.38
C SER A 129 -3.16 -12.05 -12.02
N GLY A 130 -2.98 -13.35 -12.26
CA GLY A 130 -1.68 -13.99 -12.25
C GLY A 130 -0.79 -13.39 -13.35
N LYS A 131 0.06 -12.42 -13.00
CA LYS A 131 1.30 -12.25 -13.75
C LYS A 131 2.15 -13.49 -13.48
N LYS A 132 2.33 -14.31 -14.51
CA LYS A 132 3.44 -15.25 -14.56
C LYS A 132 4.73 -14.43 -14.50
N SER A 133 5.38 -14.42 -13.35
CA SER A 133 6.79 -14.02 -13.26
C SER A 133 7.57 -15.22 -12.71
N CYS A 134 8.25 -15.91 -13.60
CA CYS A 134 9.49 -16.58 -13.25
C CYS A 134 10.30 -16.72 -14.54
N GLY A 135 11.05 -15.67 -14.86
CA GLY A 135 12.22 -15.75 -15.73
C GLY A 135 13.42 -15.46 -14.84
N TYR A 136 13.97 -16.50 -14.22
CA TYR A 136 15.38 -16.50 -13.86
C TYR A 136 16.11 -17.02 -15.09
N SER A 137 16.84 -16.13 -15.77
CA SER A 137 17.95 -16.55 -16.63
C SER A 137 19.22 -16.31 -15.83
N SER A 138 20.07 -17.33 -15.88
CA SER A 138 21.39 -17.47 -15.27
C SER A 138 22.35 -16.30 -15.49
#